data_AF-A0A8J7B2K1-F1
#
_entry.id   AF-A0A8J7B2K1-F1
#
_cell.length_a   1.000
_cell.length_b   1.000
_cell.length_c   1.000
_cell.angle_alpha   90.00
_cell.angle_beta   90.00
_cell.angle_gamma   90.00
#
_symmetry.space_group_name_H-M   'P 1'
#
loop_
_entity.id
_entity.type
_entity.pdbx_description
1 polymer ?
#
loop_
_entity_poly.entity_id
_entity_poly.type
_entity_poly.pdbx_seq_one_letter_code
_entity_poly.pdbx_strand_id
1 'polypeptide(L)' 'MTLESSILNNIHKLPEPIQQSVLLYTEFLVSRYAKDSAEIGEDAEPQNLRLAGSMKGTFVLPLPDNFDEPLEEFEEYM' A
#
# COMPACT_ATOMS: atom_id res chain seq x y z
N MET A 1 -32.77 19.16 -7.72
CA MET A 1 -31.91 18.22 -8.47
C MET A 1 -31.30 17.27 -7.47
N THR A 2 -31.39 15.95 -7.69
CA THR A 2 -30.75 14.98 -6.80
C THR A 2 -29.27 14.87 -7.16
N LEU A 3 -28.41 14.62 -6.17
CA LEU A 3 -26.97 14.43 -6.38
C LEU A 3 -26.70 13.35 -7.45
N GLU A 4 -27.44 12.25 -7.39
CA GLU A 4 -27.39 11.13 -8.34
C GLU A 4 -27.61 11.58 -9.79
N SER A 5 -28.62 12.42 -10.03
CA SER A 5 -28.91 12.95 -11.37
C SER A 5 -27.76 13.81 -11.91
N SER A 6 -27.03 14.51 -11.04
CA SER A 6 -25.90 15.35 -11.43
C SER A 6 -24.66 14.53 -11.76
N ILE A 7 -24.46 13.41 -11.04
CA ILE A 7 -23.37 12.46 -11.27
C ILE A 7 -23.56 11.76 -12.62
N LEU A 8 -24.75 11.22 -12.89
CA LEU A 8 -25.05 10.54 -14.16
C LEU A 8 -24.86 11.47 -15.37
N ASN A 9 -25.36 12.70 -15.28
CA ASN A 9 -25.19 13.70 -16.33
C ASN A 9 -23.72 14.08 -16.58
N ASN A 10 -22.84 13.93 -15.58
CA ASN A 10 -21.41 14.16 -15.74
C ASN A 10 -20.72 12.96 -16.40
N ILE A 11 -21.07 11.74 -15.99
CA ILE A 11 -20.49 10.50 -16.55
C ILE A 11 -20.71 10.42 -18.06
N HIS A 12 -21.90 10.81 -18.55
CA HIS A 12 -22.19 10.84 -19.98
C HIS A 12 -21.33 11.82 -20.80
N LYS A 13 -20.69 12.81 -20.16
CA LYS A 13 -19.78 13.76 -20.84
C LYS A 13 -18.35 13.23 -20.94
N LEU A 14 -18.02 12.14 -20.26
CA LEU A 14 -16.67 11.59 -20.17
C LEU A 14 -16.39 10.62 -21.33
N PRO A 15 -15.15 10.57 -21.84
CA PRO A 15 -14.68 9.52 -22.74
C PRO A 15 -14.75 8.12 -22.11
N GLU A 16 -14.98 7.10 -22.93
CA GLU A 16 -15.06 5.68 -22.53
C GLU A 16 -13.94 5.20 -21.58
N PRO A 17 -12.63 5.48 -21.79
CA PRO A 17 -11.59 5.03 -20.86
C PRO A 17 -11.73 5.63 -19.45
N ILE A 18 -12.26 6.85 -19.35
CA ILE A 18 -12.49 7.49 -18.05
C ILE A 18 -13.71 6.86 -17.36
N GLN A 19 -14.74 6.47 -18.10
CA GLN A 19 -15.90 5.78 -17.52
C GLN A 19 -15.49 4.45 -16.86
N GLN A 20 -14.55 3.71 -17.45
CA GLN A 20 -13.97 2.50 -16.84
C GLN A 20 -13.25 2.80 -15.53
N SER A 21 -12.48 3.89 -15.47
CA SER A 21 -11.82 4.31 -14.23
C SER A 21 -12.81 4.72 -13.14
N VAL A 22 -13.93 5.36 -13.52
CA VAL A 22 -15.01 5.71 -12.60
C VAL A 22 -15.68 4.46 -12.05
N LEU A 23 -15.97 3.48 -12.90
CA LEU A 23 -16.50 2.18 -12.48
C LEU A 23 -15.58 1.52 -11.44
N LEU A 24 -14.30 1.37 -11.76
CA LEU A 24 -13.32 0.77 -10.86
C LEU A 24 -13.25 1.52 -9.51
N TYR A 25 -13.31 2.86 -9.55
CA TYR A 25 -13.31 3.66 -8.33
C TYR A 25 -14.58 3.47 -7.50
N THR A 26 -15.75 3.37 -8.13
CA THR A 26 -17.00 3.09 -7.41
C THR A 26 -16.98 1.69 -6.76
N GLU A 27 -16.44 0.68 -7.45
CA GLU A 27 -16.22 -0.66 -6.87
C GLU A 27 -15.26 -0.62 -5.68
N PHE A 28 -14.16 0.13 -5.82
CA PHE A 28 -13.21 0.36 -4.73
C PHE A 28 -13.91 0.97 -3.51
N LEU A 29 -14.71 2.03 -3.69
CA LEU A 29 -15.43 2.67 -2.59
C LEU A 29 -16.41 1.70 -1.91
N VAL A 30 -17.18 0.94 -2.67
CA VAL A 30 -18.09 -0.08 -2.12
C VAL A 30 -17.30 -1.10 -1.29
N SER A 31 -16.18 -1.61 -1.82
CA SER A 31 -15.34 -2.58 -1.11
C SER A 31 -14.71 -2.01 0.16
N ARG A 32 -14.33 -0.73 0.14
CA ARG A 32 -13.71 -0.04 1.27
C ARG A 32 -14.73 0.16 2.39
N TYR A 33 -15.89 0.74 2.09
CA TYR A 33 -16.91 0.98 3.12
C TYR A 33 -17.55 -0.31 3.62
N ALA A 34 -17.60 -1.38 2.81
CA ALA A 34 -17.97 -2.70 3.28
C ALA A 34 -16.95 -3.26 4.30
N LYS A 35 -15.65 -3.06 4.08
CA LYS A 35 -14.57 -3.43 5.02
C LYS A 35 -14.56 -2.55 6.26
N ASP A 36 -14.64 -1.23 6.10
CA ASP A 36 -14.71 -0.29 7.20
C ASP A 36 -15.93 -0.59 8.09
N SER A 37 -17.08 -0.99 7.51
CA SER A 37 -18.25 -1.42 8.29
C SER A 37 -18.08 -2.74 9.06
N ALA A 38 -17.12 -3.59 8.66
CA ALA A 38 -16.73 -4.78 9.39
C ALA A 38 -15.66 -4.50 10.47
N GLU A 39 -14.96 -3.36 10.36
CA GLU A 39 -13.91 -2.90 11.30
C GLU A 39 -14.43 -1.88 12.34
N ILE A 40 -15.73 -1.55 12.37
CA ILE A 40 -16.36 -0.71 13.42
C ILE A 40 -16.70 -1.53 14.69
N GLY A 41 -16.23 -2.77 14.77
CA GLY A 41 -15.93 -3.40 16.06
C GLY A 41 -14.43 -3.29 16.27
N GLU A 42 -14.02 -2.75 17.42
CA GLU A 42 -12.64 -2.76 17.94
C GLU A 42 -11.82 -1.49 17.64
N ASP A 43 -11.75 -0.62 18.65
CA ASP A 43 -10.76 0.44 18.81
C ASP A 43 -9.34 -0.05 18.44
N ALA A 44 -8.84 0.32 17.27
CA ALA A 44 -7.43 0.23 16.97
C ALA A 44 -7.02 1.43 16.11
N GLU A 45 -6.54 2.49 16.76
CA GLU A 45 -5.62 3.40 16.10
C GLU A 45 -4.56 2.57 15.37
N PRO A 46 -4.12 2.95 14.15
CA PRO A 46 -3.04 2.27 13.47
C PRO A 46 -1.78 2.45 14.32
N GLN A 47 -1.54 1.51 15.24
CA GLN A 47 -0.35 1.47 16.04
C GLN A 47 0.79 1.40 15.04
N ASN A 48 1.60 2.45 15.02
CA ASN A 48 2.76 2.58 14.16
C ASN A 48 3.78 1.53 14.63
N LEU A 49 3.53 0.26 14.25
CA LEU A 49 4.33 -0.88 14.64
C LEU A 49 5.69 -0.68 13.98
N ARG A 50 6.70 -0.39 14.80
CA ARG A 50 8.08 -0.25 14.33
C ARG A 50 8.54 -1.61 13.84
N LEU A 51 8.47 -1.84 12.53
CA LEU A 51 8.87 -3.08 11.86
C LEU A 51 10.40 -3.19 11.71
N ALA A 52 11.15 -2.15 12.03
CA ALA A 52 12.61 -2.16 11.95
C ALA A 52 13.19 -3.23 12.90
N GLY A 53 13.88 -4.22 12.33
CA GLY A 53 14.53 -5.29 13.08
C GLY A 53 13.61 -6.43 13.53
N SER A 54 12.33 -6.44 13.15
CA SER A 54 11.38 -7.50 13.54
C SER A 54 11.77 -8.89 13.02
N MET A 55 12.53 -8.95 11.92
CA MET A 55 13.01 -10.19 11.30
C MET A 55 14.47 -10.53 11.66
N LYS A 56 15.07 -9.85 12.65
CA LYS A 56 16.45 -10.11 13.07
C LYS A 56 16.57 -11.54 13.60
N GLY A 57 17.43 -12.34 12.97
CA GLY A 57 17.67 -13.74 13.36
C GLY A 57 16.67 -14.75 12.78
N THR A 58 15.73 -14.33 11.94
CA THR A 58 14.79 -15.25 11.27
C THR A 58 15.44 -15.99 10.10
N PHE A 59 16.49 -15.42 9.52
CA PHE A 59 17.23 -16.01 8.40
C PHE A 59 18.73 -16.06 8.73
N VAL A 60 19.34 -17.21 8.46
CA VAL A 60 20.78 -17.38 8.45
C VAL A 60 21.22 -17.32 7.01
N LEU A 61 21.87 -16.22 6.61
CA LEU A 61 22.47 -16.11 5.29
C LEU A 61 23.72 -17.00 5.27
N PRO A 62 23.90 -17.87 4.26
CA PRO A 62 25.16 -18.59 4.05
C PRO A 62 26.20 -17.62 3.49
N LEU A 63 26.62 -16.66 4.31
CA LEU A 63 27.68 -15.72 3.98
C LEU A 63 29.03 -16.43 4.13
N PRO A 64 30.02 -16.06 3.31
CA PRO A 64 31.39 -16.50 3.52
C PRO A 64 31.97 -15.85 4.77
N ASP A 65 32.95 -16.52 5.40
CA ASP A 65 33.55 -16.07 6.67
C ASP A 65 34.26 -14.70 6.55
N ASN A 66 34.58 -14.28 5.33
CA ASN A 66 35.23 -13.00 5.02
C ASN A 66 34.27 -11.88 4.60
N PHE A 67 32.96 -12.03 4.80
CA PHE A 67 31.98 -11.02 4.37
C PHE A 67 32.19 -9.64 5.01
N ASP A 68 32.63 -9.60 6.27
CA ASP A 68 32.86 -8.36 7.01
C ASP A 68 34.22 -7.71 6.69
N GLU A 69 35.06 -8.35 5.88
CA GLU A 69 36.36 -7.80 5.48
C GLU A 69 36.17 -6.68 4.44
N PRO A 70 36.96 -5.59 4.52
CA PRO A 70 36.94 -4.55 3.50
C PRO A 70 37.36 -5.15 2.15
N LEU A 71 36.73 -4.70 1.07
CA LEU A 71 37.21 -5.05 -0.26
C LEU A 71 38.54 -4.34 -0.49
N GLU A 72 39.49 -5.02 -1.14
CA GLU A 72 40.83 -4.50 -1.46
C GLU A 72 40.79 -3.11 -2.11
N GLU A 73 39.79 -2.85 -2.96
CA GLU A 73 39.59 -1.57 -3.64
C GLU A 73 39.19 -0.40 -2.71
N PHE A 74 38.66 -0.71 -1.52
CA PHE A 74 38.20 0.27 -0.53
C PHE A 74 39.13 0.42 0.67
N GLU A 75 40.23 -0.35 0.76
CA GLU A 75 41.20 -0.21 1.85
C GLU A 75 41.82 1.20 1.90
N GLU A 76 42.04 1.84 0.74
CA GLU A 76 42.59 3.20 0.67
C GLU A 76 41.62 4.30 1.17
N TYR A 77 40.36 3.97 1.41
CA TYR A 77 39.29 4.92 1.76
C TYR A 77 38.73 4.79 3.19
N MET A 78 39.19 3.80 3.96
CA MET A 78 38.78 3.54 5.35
C MET A 78 39.85 4.02 6.35
#